data_AF-A0A7V3LF86-F1
#
_entry.id   AF-A0A7V3LF86-F1
#
_cell.length_a   1.000
_cell.length_b   1.000
_cell.length_c   1.000
_cell.angle_alpha   90.00
_cell.angle_beta   90.00
_cell.angle_gamma   90.00
#
_symmetry.space_group_name_H-M   'P 1'
#
loop_
_entity.id
_entity.type
_entity.pdbx_description
1 polymer ?
#
loop_
_entity_poly.entity_id
_entity_poly.type
_entity_poly.pdbx_seq_one_letter_code
_entity_poly.pdbx_strand_id
1 'polypeptide(L)' 'MGLKSLKERNYENVALLFIVIGLFIFVYGLIGWLVNFLTQTNSVGDASQKITDGAILTVLGYIQMELELLRHK' A
#
# COMPACT_ATOMS: atom_id res chain seq x y z
N MET A 1 9.10 26.70 -19.55
CA MET A 1 9.56 25.33 -19.22
C MET A 1 9.01 24.75 -17.91
N GLY A 2 8.06 25.36 -17.19
CA GLY A 2 7.87 25.06 -15.75
C GLY A 2 6.63 24.28 -15.27
N LEU A 3 5.69 23.89 -16.14
CA LEU A 3 4.41 23.28 -15.68
C LEU A 3 4.29 21.76 -15.91
N LYS A 4 5.08 21.19 -16.83
CA LYS A 4 5.08 19.73 -17.06
C LYS A 4 5.85 18.98 -15.98
N SER A 5 7.02 19.47 -15.57
CA SER A 5 7.89 18.75 -14.62
C SER A 5 7.35 18.66 -13.18
N LEU A 6 6.49 19.59 -12.77
CA LEU A 6 5.82 19.52 -11.45
C LEU A 6 4.71 18.48 -11.41
N LYS A 7 4.09 18.19 -12.56
CA LYS A 7 2.95 17.27 -12.65
C LYS A 7 3.42 15.82 -12.63
N GLU A 8 4.51 15.52 -13.31
CA GLU A 8 5.08 14.17 -13.46
C GLU A 8 5.71 13.67 -12.16
N ARG A 9 6.42 14.56 -11.44
CA ARG A 9 7.05 14.22 -10.14
C ARG A 9 6.07 13.87 -9.03
N ASN A 10 4.80 14.31 -9.13
CA ASN A 10 3.82 14.09 -8.08
C ASN A 10 3.16 12.72 -8.16
N TYR A 11 2.97 12.15 -9.35
CA TYR A 11 2.26 10.86 -9.46
C TYR A 11 3.12 9.67 -9.01
N GLU A 12 4.43 9.70 -9.27
CA GLU A 12 5.37 8.70 -8.74
C GLU A 12 5.41 8.71 -7.21
N ASN A 13 5.47 9.90 -6.60
CA ASN A 13 5.45 10.04 -5.14
C ASN A 13 4.14 9.55 -4.53
N VAL A 14 3.01 9.80 -5.20
CA VAL A 14 1.69 9.30 -4.76
C VAL A 14 1.65 7.77 -4.85
N ALA A 15 2.12 7.18 -5.96
CA ALA A 15 2.19 5.74 -6.12
C ALA A 15 3.05 5.08 -5.03
N LEU A 16 4.22 5.67 -4.74
CA LEU A 16 5.12 5.20 -3.69
C LEU A 16 4.49 5.32 -2.30
N LEU A 17 3.74 6.40 -2.04
CA LEU A 17 2.98 6.56 -0.79
C LEU A 17 1.95 5.44 -0.61
N PHE A 18 1.20 5.09 -1.66
CA PHE A 18 0.24 3.99 -1.62
C PHE A 18 0.91 2.64 -1.32
N ILE A 19 2.08 2.37 -1.91
CA ILE A 19 2.87 1.17 -1.63
C ILE A 19 3.30 1.12 -0.16
N VAL A 20 3.84 2.23 0.37
CA VAL A 20 4.33 2.29 1.75
C VAL A 20 3.19 2.15 2.75
N ILE A 21 2.07 2.85 2.54
CA ILE A 21 0.89 2.76 3.41
C ILE A 21 0.29 1.35 3.33
N GLY A 22 0.16 0.79 2.13
CA GLY A 22 -0.34 -0.57 1.92
C GLY A 22 0.50 -1.61 2.65
N LEU A 23 1.83 -1.52 2.55
CA LEU A 23 2.76 -2.40 3.27
C LEU A 23 2.61 -2.26 4.79
N PHE A 24 2.49 -1.04 5.32
CA PHE A 24 2.28 -0.83 6.75
C PHE A 24 0.99 -1.50 7.25
N ILE A 25 -0.11 -1.33 6.53
CA ILE A 25 -1.40 -1.94 6.86
C ILE A 25 -1.33 -3.46 6.77
N PHE A 26 -0.66 -3.99 5.73
CA PHE A 26 -0.46 -5.41 5.53
C PHE A 26 0.34 -6.04 6.68
N VAL A 27 1.50 -5.45 7.04
CA VAL A 27 2.34 -5.93 8.14
C VAL A 27 1.59 -5.83 9.47
N TYR A 28 0.87 -4.75 9.71
CA TYR A 28 0.03 -4.62 10.91
C TYR A 28 -1.05 -5.70 10.98
N GLY A 29 -1.70 -5.99 9.84
CA GLY A 29 -2.67 -7.09 9.72
C GLY A 29 -2.05 -8.46 10.01
N LEU A 30 -0.85 -8.74 9.48
CA LEU A 30 -0.12 -9.98 9.75
C LEU A 30 0.26 -10.13 11.22
N ILE A 31 0.76 -9.05 11.85
CA ILE A 31 1.08 -9.04 13.29
C ILE A 31 -0.19 -9.29 14.09
N GLY A 32 -1.30 -8.62 13.75
CA GLY A 32 -2.59 -8.82 14.42
C GLY A 32 -3.12 -10.24 14.27
N TRP A 33 -3.00 -10.83 13.08
CA TRP A 33 -3.37 -12.21 12.83
C TRP A 33 -2.52 -13.19 13.65
N LEU A 34 -1.20 -12.97 13.70
CA LEU A 34 -0.28 -13.78 14.49
C LEU A 34 -0.59 -13.69 15.98
N VAL A 35 -0.86 -12.49 16.50
CA VAL A 35 -1.24 -12.30 17.91
C VAL A 35 -2.52 -13.07 18.21
N ASN A 36 -3.58 -12.88 17.41
CA ASN A 36 -4.85 -13.58 17.61
C ASN A 36 -4.68 -15.11 17.57
N PHE A 37 -3.81 -15.61 16.68
CA PHE A 37 -3.50 -17.03 16.57
C PHE A 37 -2.79 -17.56 17.83
N LEU A 38 -1.81 -16.82 18.36
CA LEU A 38 -1.04 -17.23 19.53
C LEU A 38 -1.84 -17.14 20.83
N THR A 39 -2.68 -16.12 20.98
CA THR A 39 -3.47 -15.90 22.20
C THR A 39 -4.83 -16.59 22.17
N GLN A 40 -5.26 -17.12 21.02
CA GLN A 40 -6.61 -17.65 20.79
C GLN A 40 -7.71 -16.63 21.15
N THR A 41 -7.41 -15.35 21.00
CA THR A 41 -8.34 -14.24 21.26
C THR A 41 -8.49 -13.38 20.02
N ASN A 42 -9.61 -12.67 19.90
CA ASN A 42 -9.81 -11.65 18.86
C ASN A 42 -9.35 -10.28 19.36
N SER A 43 -8.11 -10.17 19.83
CA SER A 43 -7.56 -8.94 20.39
C SER A 43 -7.36 -7.86 19.33
N VAL A 44 -7.02 -8.27 18.10
CA VAL A 44 -6.98 -7.38 16.93
C VAL A 44 -8.15 -7.71 16.01
N GLY A 45 -9.16 -6.83 16.01
CA GLY A 45 -10.32 -6.96 15.13
C GLY A 45 -9.95 -6.94 13.65
N ASP A 46 -10.61 -7.80 12.88
CA ASP A 46 -10.54 -7.86 11.41
C ASP A 46 -9.13 -7.91 10.83
N ALA A 47 -8.21 -8.61 11.52
CA ALA A 47 -6.81 -8.74 11.07
C ALA A 47 -6.70 -9.25 9.61
N SER A 48 -7.52 -10.23 9.22
CA SER A 48 -7.60 -10.75 7.85
C SER A 48 -8.03 -9.71 6.82
N GLN A 49 -8.94 -8.80 7.20
CA GLN A 49 -9.36 -7.71 6.33
C GLN A 49 -8.21 -6.72 6.13
N LYS A 50 -7.48 -6.38 7.20
CA LYS A 50 -6.31 -5.48 7.12
C LYS A 50 -5.21 -6.05 6.23
N ILE A 51 -4.95 -7.36 6.29
CA ILE A 51 -4.04 -8.04 5.37
C ILE A 51 -4.50 -7.84 3.92
N THR A 52 -5.77 -8.10 3.65
CA THR A 52 -6.35 -7.95 2.29
C THR A 52 -6.27 -6.51 1.80
N ASP A 53 -6.71 -5.53 2.60
CA ASP A 53 -6.72 -4.12 2.26
C ASP A 53 -5.30 -3.58 2.01
N GLY A 54 -4.33 -3.96 2.86
CA GLY A 54 -2.94 -3.59 2.69
C GLY A 54 -2.32 -4.17 1.41
N ALA A 55 -2.63 -5.42 1.08
CA ALA A 55 -2.20 -6.05 -0.17
C ALA A 55 -2.79 -5.33 -1.39
N ILE A 56 -4.10 -5.02 -1.38
CA ILE A 56 -4.77 -4.29 -2.47
C ILE A 56 -4.14 -2.91 -2.67
N LEU A 57 -3.93 -2.13 -1.61
CA LEU A 57 -3.31 -0.81 -1.70
C LEU A 57 -1.89 -0.87 -2.26
N THR A 58 -1.12 -1.88 -1.86
CA THR A 58 0.24 -2.10 -2.38
C THR A 58 0.22 -2.40 -3.87
N VAL A 59 -0.69 -3.28 -4.32
CA VAL A 59 -0.85 -3.62 -5.73
C VAL A 59 -1.31 -2.41 -6.55
N LEU A 60 -2.27 -1.63 -6.04
CA LEU A 60 -2.72 -0.41 -6.71
C LEU A 60 -1.60 0.63 -6.84
N GLY A 61 -0.82 0.83 -5.79
CA GLY A 61 0.35 1.71 -5.84
C GLY A 61 1.39 1.24 -6.86
N TYR A 62 1.64 -0.07 -6.94
CA TYR A 62 2.53 -0.64 -7.95
C TYR A 62 2.01 -0.43 -9.38
N ILE A 63 0.72 -0.71 -9.63
CA ILE A 63 0.09 -0.47 -10.95
C ILE A 63 0.22 1.00 -11.34
N GLN A 64 -0.04 1.92 -10.39
CA GLN A 64 0.07 3.35 -10.65
C GLN A 64 1.51 3.78 -10.98
N MET A 65 2.50 3.18 -10.32
CA MET A 65 3.91 3.43 -10.61
C MET A 65 4.29 2.93 -12.02
N GLU A 66 3.90 1.72 -12.39
CA GLU A 66 4.14 1.16 -13.73
C GLU A 66 3.46 1.98 -14.84
N LEU A 67 2.23 2.43 -14.62
CA LEU A 67 1.52 3.29 -15.57
C LEU A 67 2.22 4.63 -15.80
N GLU A 68 2.76 5.24 -14.74
CA GLU A 68 3.51 6.49 -14.87
C GLU A 68 4.86 6.26 -15.57
N LEU A 69 5.56 5.15 -15.30
CA LEU A 69 6.78 4.77 -16.02
C LEU A 69 6.54 4.54 -17.53
N LEU A 70 5.42 3.90 -17.88
CA LEU A 70 5.02 3.71 -19.29
C LEU A 70 4.66 5.02 -19.98
N ARG A 71 4.15 6.01 -19.25
CA ARG A 71 3.82 7.34 -19.77
C ARG A 71 5.04 8.18 -20.11
N HIS A 72 6.16 7.92 -19.44
CA HIS A 72 7.44 8.61 -19.65
C HIS A 72 8.36 7.94 -20.70
N LYS A 73 7.92 6.84 -21.32
CA LYS A 73 8.57 6.22 -22.48
C LYS A 73 8.03 6.77 -23.80
#